data_AF-H2Y0M6-F1
#
_entry.id   AF-H2Y0M6-F1
#
_cell.length_a   1.000
_cell.length_b   1.000
_cell.length_c   1.000
_cell.angle_alpha   90.00
_cell.angle_beta   90.00
_cell.angle_gamma   90.00
#
_symmetry.space_group_name_H-M   'P 1'
#
loop_
_entity.id
_entity.type
_entity.pdbx_description
1 polymer ?
#
loop_
_entity_poly.entity_id
_entity_poly.type
_entity_poly.pdbx_seq_one_letter_code
_entity_poly.pdbx_strand_id
1 'polypeptide(L)'
;MFDYFKDKNNDGLNIKFSHATNGYTEVDEAFAANKNALEADITLQIDENHQQTEIPIMAHPPAVRSDYTLDEWLDVTIASDKAIKLDIKITEVIPYALEILRLHGPTLHQPVWINADVVKGPNTNSDPIDSNIFLPEVNSKFPNVTLSLGWTTGYRNVGPPNEKYSWDAMEKMLSLSRPLNQLITYPARAALLRQSWDRFLWLLEQSNSYTLTIWSSTTDVVSVEDMVFVRDNFDISRIFYDAEDALTDPLIEAINANIYPKNFYTGGNVLDCFKIPNREALKVTWEHRDSNLMMLEADVRLYGEGTSQINESLPVMSHDPPALNYDYTLEAWLQEILSRNVSKGLKLDFKSLGALKASLDVLGKMKSELTVPIWLNSDILMGPNSITRPVNATEFFRLTQSVFPESTLSPGWTTTYRQIGENEIYTRAMVEEMYSHCSSVRSPITFPVRASLTRPSIPNLQWLLAKSNRYSLTVWHSTSEKVTTEELLEIYNSFGTDKVYFDLPEEILDELIKAIENQ
;
A
#
# COMPACT_ATOMS: atom_id res chain seq x y z
N MET A 1 17.84 -6.88 -2.51
CA MET A 1 18.62 -5.62 -2.57
C MET A 1 19.26 -5.30 -1.23
N PHE A 2 18.51 -5.06 -0.16
CA PHE A 2 19.10 -4.68 1.15
C PHE A 2 19.97 -5.75 1.81
N ASP A 3 19.67 -7.03 1.60
CA ASP A 3 20.56 -8.11 2.07
C ASP A 3 21.96 -8.06 1.43
N TYR A 4 22.02 -7.53 0.20
CA TYR A 4 23.25 -7.38 -0.58
C TYR A 4 23.93 -6.03 -0.28
N PHE A 5 23.15 -4.93 -0.28
CA PHE A 5 23.62 -3.58 0.04
C PHE A 5 23.23 -3.20 1.48
N LYS A 6 24.06 -3.61 2.45
CA LYS A 6 23.74 -3.52 3.89
C LYS A 6 23.71 -2.10 4.46
N ASP A 7 24.48 -1.16 3.90
CA ASP A 7 24.66 0.20 4.45
C ASP A 7 23.67 1.22 3.88
N LYS A 8 22.40 0.83 3.72
CA LYS A 8 21.38 1.62 2.99
C LYS A 8 20.20 2.06 3.85
N ASN A 9 20.26 1.79 5.16
CA ASN A 9 19.23 2.14 6.15
C ASN A 9 17.81 1.68 5.77
N ASN A 10 17.70 0.59 5.00
CA ASN A 10 16.44 0.09 4.44
C ASN A 10 15.61 1.18 3.73
N ASP A 11 16.26 2.09 3.01
CA ASP A 11 15.61 3.09 2.15
C ASP A 11 16.08 2.91 0.71
N GLY A 12 15.15 2.61 -0.19
CA GLY A 12 15.51 2.34 -1.59
C GLY A 12 15.96 3.58 -2.35
N LEU A 13 15.77 4.80 -1.80
CA LEU A 13 16.39 6.03 -2.33
C LEU A 13 17.91 6.02 -2.19
N ASN A 14 18.46 5.27 -1.24
CA ASN A 14 19.90 5.12 -1.07
C ASN A 14 20.51 4.09 -2.03
N ILE A 15 19.68 3.31 -2.74
CA ILE A 15 20.10 2.40 -3.81
C ILE A 15 20.06 3.19 -5.12
N LYS A 16 21.22 3.71 -5.54
CA LYS A 16 21.27 4.55 -6.75
C LYS A 16 21.34 3.69 -8.01
N PHE A 17 20.39 3.87 -8.92
CA PHE A 17 20.41 3.25 -10.24
C PHE A 17 21.15 4.14 -11.24
N SER A 18 21.87 3.50 -12.17
CA SER A 18 22.26 4.08 -13.45
C SER A 18 21.22 3.64 -14.47
N HIS A 19 20.44 4.58 -14.99
CA HIS A 19 19.33 4.32 -15.90
C HIS A 19 19.83 4.23 -17.35
N ALA A 20 19.24 3.34 -18.16
CA ALA A 20 19.53 3.18 -19.59
C ALA A 20 21.04 3.02 -19.91
N THR A 21 21.75 2.23 -19.10
CA THR A 21 23.21 2.01 -19.16
C THR A 21 23.58 1.04 -20.29
N ASN A 22 23.31 1.48 -21.52
CA ASN A 22 23.31 0.63 -22.72
C ASN A 22 24.65 0.56 -23.45
N GLY A 23 25.49 1.60 -23.37
CA GLY A 23 26.70 1.76 -24.17
C GLY A 23 27.98 1.87 -23.35
N TYR A 24 29.12 2.01 -24.03
CA TYR A 24 30.43 2.08 -23.39
C TYR A 24 30.55 3.25 -22.41
N THR A 25 30.07 4.42 -22.83
CA THR A 25 30.18 5.65 -22.03
C THR A 25 29.38 5.52 -20.74
N GLU A 26 28.14 5.05 -20.84
CA GLU A 26 27.25 4.93 -19.70
C GLU A 26 27.78 3.89 -18.70
N VAL A 27 28.34 2.76 -19.17
CA VAL A 27 28.96 1.74 -18.32
C VAL A 27 30.18 2.31 -17.57
N ASP A 28 31.09 2.98 -18.27
CA ASP A 28 32.28 3.59 -17.67
C ASP A 28 31.91 4.64 -16.61
N GLU A 29 30.93 5.50 -16.93
CA GLU A 29 30.41 6.51 -15.99
C GLU A 29 29.77 5.87 -14.76
N ALA A 30 28.95 4.84 -14.94
CA ALA A 30 28.29 4.14 -13.84
C ALA A 30 29.29 3.41 -12.93
N PHE A 31 30.37 2.87 -13.48
CA PHE A 31 31.46 2.24 -12.73
C PHE A 31 32.29 3.25 -11.94
N ALA A 32 32.55 4.43 -12.51
CA ALA A 32 33.25 5.51 -11.83
C ALA A 32 32.38 6.18 -10.75
N ALA A 33 31.06 6.20 -10.93
CA ALA A 33 30.11 6.83 -10.04
C ALA A 33 29.68 5.93 -8.86
N ASN A 34 29.11 6.55 -7.82
CA ASN A 34 28.52 5.85 -6.68
C ASN A 34 27.12 5.29 -7.01
N LYS A 35 27.03 4.46 -8.05
CA LYS A 35 25.82 3.73 -8.46
C LYS A 35 25.85 2.30 -7.92
N ASN A 36 24.70 1.79 -7.49
CA ASN A 36 24.54 0.45 -6.91
C ASN A 36 23.90 -0.55 -7.88
N ALA A 37 23.14 -0.07 -8.86
CA ALA A 37 22.48 -0.92 -9.84
C ALA A 37 22.63 -0.32 -11.24
N LEU A 38 22.74 -1.19 -12.23
CA LEU A 38 22.74 -0.84 -13.65
C LEU A 38 21.44 -1.33 -14.25
N GLU A 39 20.64 -0.43 -14.80
CA GLU A 39 19.50 -0.77 -15.63
C GLU A 39 19.87 -0.58 -17.09
N ALA A 40 19.48 -1.51 -17.95
CA ALA A 40 19.76 -1.45 -19.37
C ALA A 40 18.69 -2.18 -20.19
N ASP A 41 18.46 -1.65 -21.39
CA ASP A 41 17.38 -2.03 -22.30
C ASP A 41 17.86 -3.13 -23.26
N ILE A 42 17.03 -4.13 -23.52
CA ILE A 42 17.35 -5.26 -24.40
C ILE A 42 16.36 -5.31 -25.56
N THR A 43 16.89 -5.30 -26.77
CA THR A 43 16.15 -5.53 -28.01
C THR A 43 16.97 -6.41 -28.97
N LEU A 44 16.44 -6.71 -30.17
CA LEU A 44 17.17 -7.43 -31.21
C LEU A 44 17.86 -6.46 -32.17
N GLN A 45 19.06 -6.85 -32.61
CA GLN A 45 19.79 -6.13 -33.64
C GLN A 45 19.07 -6.24 -34.99
N ILE A 46 19.06 -5.13 -35.73
CA ILE A 46 18.72 -5.11 -37.16
C ILE A 46 20.00 -4.96 -38.00
N ASP A 47 20.19 -5.89 -38.93
CA ASP A 47 21.36 -5.94 -39.81
C ASP A 47 21.35 -4.84 -40.90
N GLU A 48 22.38 -4.82 -41.75
CA GLU A 48 22.48 -3.86 -42.86
C GLU A 48 21.39 -4.03 -43.94
N ASN A 49 20.74 -5.19 -44.00
CA ASN A 49 19.66 -5.50 -44.93
C ASN A 49 18.27 -5.23 -44.33
N HIS A 50 18.21 -4.53 -43.20
CA HIS A 50 16.99 -4.26 -42.45
C HIS A 50 16.25 -5.53 -41.99
N GLN A 51 16.96 -6.63 -41.78
CA GLN A 51 16.42 -7.86 -41.22
C GLN A 51 16.72 -7.94 -39.72
N GLN A 52 15.70 -8.33 -38.95
CA GLN A 52 15.87 -8.63 -37.53
C GLN A 52 16.72 -9.90 -37.38
N THR A 53 17.77 -9.82 -36.57
CA THR A 53 18.64 -10.95 -36.25
C THR A 53 18.21 -11.65 -34.96
N GLU A 54 18.89 -12.74 -34.59
CA GLU A 54 18.73 -13.43 -33.31
C GLU A 54 19.72 -12.92 -32.23
N ILE A 55 20.36 -11.77 -32.44
CA ILE A 55 21.39 -11.21 -31.56
C ILE A 55 20.77 -10.17 -30.62
N PRO A 56 20.67 -10.44 -29.31
CA PRO A 56 20.25 -9.44 -28.33
C PRO A 56 21.31 -8.37 -28.15
N ILE A 57 20.89 -7.12 -28.14
CA ILE A 57 21.74 -5.94 -27.97
C ILE A 57 21.20 -5.03 -26.87
N MET A 58 22.09 -4.26 -26.25
CA MET A 58 21.75 -3.31 -25.21
C MET A 58 21.27 -1.99 -25.83
N ALA A 59 19.98 -1.84 -26.12
CA ALA A 59 19.46 -0.66 -26.80
C ALA A 59 17.98 -0.40 -26.50
N HIS A 60 17.65 0.87 -26.27
CA HIS A 60 16.28 1.36 -26.21
C HIS A 60 15.74 1.66 -27.62
N PRO A 61 14.56 1.15 -28.02
CA PRO A 61 13.91 1.54 -29.28
C PRO A 61 13.75 3.08 -29.42
N PRO A 62 13.92 3.65 -30.62
CA PRO A 62 14.04 3.00 -31.92
C PRO A 62 15.48 2.63 -32.31
N ALA A 63 16.44 2.66 -31.38
CA ALA A 63 17.79 2.17 -31.68
C ALA A 63 17.75 0.66 -31.96
N VAL A 64 18.41 0.26 -33.04
CA VAL A 64 18.45 -1.13 -33.56
C VAL A 64 19.87 -1.66 -33.68
N ARG A 65 20.83 -0.90 -33.15
CA ARG A 65 22.25 -1.19 -33.03
C ARG A 65 22.74 -0.64 -31.70
N SER A 66 23.76 -1.27 -31.14
CA SER A 66 24.37 -0.88 -29.87
C SER A 66 25.87 -1.12 -29.92
N ASP A 67 26.59 -0.45 -29.03
CA ASP A 67 27.98 -0.72 -28.67
C ASP A 67 28.15 -2.12 -28.06
N TYR A 68 27.11 -2.64 -27.40
CA TYR A 68 27.13 -3.94 -26.74
C TYR A 68 26.06 -4.90 -27.26
N THR A 69 26.48 -6.14 -27.52
CA THR A 69 25.57 -7.28 -27.38
C THR A 69 25.27 -7.54 -25.91
N LEU A 70 24.18 -8.25 -25.60
CA LEU A 70 23.88 -8.62 -24.21
C LEU A 70 25.01 -9.46 -23.58
N ASP A 71 25.63 -10.36 -24.36
CA ASP A 71 26.68 -11.25 -23.88
C ASP A 71 27.91 -10.45 -23.42
N GLU A 72 28.38 -9.51 -24.26
CA GLU A 72 29.50 -8.62 -23.94
C GLU A 72 29.18 -7.68 -22.75
N TRP A 73 27.94 -7.20 -22.65
CA TRP A 73 27.53 -6.36 -21.52
C TRP A 73 27.54 -7.14 -20.21
N LEU A 74 27.08 -8.39 -20.21
CA LEU A 74 27.13 -9.26 -19.02
C LEU A 74 28.56 -9.58 -18.62
N ASP A 75 29.46 -9.88 -19.57
CA ASP A 75 30.89 -10.10 -19.29
C ASP A 75 31.52 -8.95 -18.50
N VAL A 76 31.21 -7.71 -18.88
CA VAL A 76 31.75 -6.51 -18.23
C VAL A 76 31.06 -6.21 -16.89
N THR A 77 29.74 -6.35 -16.82
CA THR A 77 28.96 -5.94 -15.63
C THR A 77 28.97 -6.96 -14.49
N ILE A 78 29.08 -8.25 -14.80
CA ILE A 78 29.21 -9.32 -13.79
C ILE A 78 30.57 -9.27 -13.09
N ALA A 79 31.56 -8.59 -13.66
CA ALA A 79 32.83 -8.34 -12.99
C ALA A 79 32.74 -7.28 -11.87
N SER A 80 31.62 -6.56 -11.76
CA SER A 80 31.36 -5.55 -10.73
C SER A 80 30.53 -6.12 -9.56
N ASP A 81 30.33 -5.32 -8.50
CA ASP A 81 29.43 -5.62 -7.38
C ASP A 81 28.05 -4.93 -7.54
N LYS A 82 27.75 -4.43 -8.74
CA LYS A 82 26.50 -3.71 -9.00
C LYS A 82 25.39 -4.70 -9.32
N ALA A 83 24.20 -4.45 -8.79
CA ALA A 83 23.01 -5.18 -9.22
C ALA A 83 22.70 -4.87 -10.69
N ILE A 84 22.05 -5.79 -11.39
CA ILE A 84 21.64 -5.59 -12.79
C ILE A 84 20.13 -5.68 -12.94
N LYS A 85 19.56 -4.78 -13.73
CA LYS A 85 18.16 -4.77 -14.13
C LYS A 85 18.08 -4.79 -15.65
N LEU A 86 17.55 -5.87 -16.20
CA LEU A 86 17.49 -6.12 -17.63
C LEU A 86 16.07 -5.82 -18.14
N ASP A 87 15.91 -4.78 -18.95
CA ASP A 87 14.61 -4.34 -19.47
C ASP A 87 14.32 -4.88 -20.87
N ILE A 88 13.44 -5.89 -20.94
CA ILE A 88 13.03 -6.53 -22.19
C ILE A 88 12.04 -5.65 -22.95
N LYS A 89 12.45 -5.14 -24.13
CA LYS A 89 11.66 -4.19 -24.92
C LYS A 89 10.77 -4.81 -26.00
N ILE A 90 11.05 -6.04 -26.42
CA ILE A 90 10.25 -6.77 -27.42
C ILE A 90 10.09 -8.24 -27.03
N THR A 91 9.02 -8.89 -27.47
CA THR A 91 8.72 -10.28 -27.06
C THR A 91 9.70 -11.26 -27.72
N GLU A 92 10.14 -10.95 -28.93
CA GLU A 92 10.99 -11.77 -29.78
C GLU A 92 12.40 -11.97 -29.21
N VAL A 93 12.87 -11.07 -28.34
CA VAL A 93 14.22 -11.17 -27.76
C VAL A 93 14.29 -12.16 -26.59
N ILE A 94 13.16 -12.48 -25.97
CA ILE A 94 13.06 -13.31 -24.76
C ILE A 94 13.84 -14.62 -24.84
N PRO A 95 13.63 -15.50 -25.85
CA PRO A 95 14.31 -16.80 -25.88
C PRO A 95 15.83 -16.66 -25.94
N TYR A 96 16.34 -15.67 -26.67
CA TYR A 96 17.77 -15.43 -26.84
C TYR A 96 18.38 -14.77 -25.60
N ALA A 97 17.78 -13.70 -25.10
CA ALA A 97 18.29 -12.96 -23.95
C ALA A 97 18.34 -13.82 -22.68
N LEU A 98 17.28 -14.58 -22.42
CA LEU A 98 17.20 -15.46 -21.26
C LEU A 98 18.14 -16.67 -21.37
N GLU A 99 18.45 -17.14 -22.57
CA GLU A 99 19.45 -18.20 -22.74
C GLU A 99 20.88 -17.69 -22.49
N ILE A 100 21.22 -16.50 -22.99
CA ILE A 100 22.50 -15.85 -22.69
C ILE A 100 22.63 -15.65 -21.17
N LEU A 101 21.62 -15.07 -20.52
CA LEU A 101 21.63 -14.88 -19.06
C LEU A 101 21.79 -16.22 -18.30
N ARG A 102 21.20 -17.32 -18.81
CA ARG A 102 21.31 -18.65 -18.21
C ARG A 102 22.73 -19.20 -18.31
N LEU A 103 23.42 -18.95 -19.43
CA LEU A 103 24.83 -19.34 -19.62
C LEU A 103 25.76 -18.59 -18.68
N HIS A 104 25.45 -17.33 -18.36
CA HIS A 104 26.12 -16.54 -17.33
C HIS A 104 25.69 -16.89 -15.89
N GLY A 105 24.66 -17.71 -15.71
CA GLY A 105 24.15 -18.16 -14.41
C GLY A 105 25.22 -18.55 -13.37
N PRO A 106 26.23 -19.37 -13.71
CA PRO A 106 27.26 -19.79 -12.78
C PRO A 106 28.19 -18.68 -12.26
N THR A 107 28.28 -17.54 -12.96
CA THR A 107 29.14 -16.39 -12.58
C THR A 107 28.33 -15.24 -11.97
N LEU A 108 27.00 -15.26 -12.10
CA LEU A 108 26.11 -14.27 -11.49
C LEU A 108 26.09 -14.40 -9.96
N HIS A 109 26.64 -13.39 -9.29
CA HIS A 109 26.69 -13.31 -7.83
C HIS A 109 25.94 -12.08 -7.27
N GLN A 110 25.62 -11.10 -8.12
CA GLN A 110 24.86 -9.90 -7.78
C GLN A 110 23.35 -10.10 -7.95
N PRO A 111 22.50 -9.24 -7.35
CA PRO A 111 21.06 -9.27 -7.57
C PRO A 111 20.73 -9.02 -9.04
N VAL A 112 19.81 -9.83 -9.59
CA VAL A 112 19.32 -9.71 -10.96
C VAL A 112 17.83 -9.41 -10.94
N TRP A 113 17.46 -8.33 -11.63
CA TRP A 113 16.08 -7.92 -11.87
C TRP A 113 15.78 -8.11 -13.35
N ILE A 114 14.65 -8.75 -13.67
CA ILE A 114 14.18 -8.89 -15.05
C ILE A 114 12.92 -8.06 -15.20
N ASN A 115 13.00 -7.03 -16.05
CA ASN A 115 11.94 -6.06 -16.29
C ASN A 115 11.24 -6.33 -17.63
N ALA A 116 9.92 -6.14 -17.64
CA ALA A 116 9.15 -6.09 -18.87
C ALA A 116 7.82 -5.34 -18.63
N ASP A 117 7.39 -4.57 -19.63
CA ASP A 117 6.07 -3.95 -19.67
C ASP A 117 5.03 -4.96 -20.18
N VAL A 118 4.41 -5.70 -19.27
CA VAL A 118 3.52 -6.85 -19.59
C VAL A 118 2.03 -6.50 -19.57
N VAL A 119 1.67 -5.28 -19.19
CA VAL A 119 0.28 -4.79 -19.19
C VAL A 119 0.19 -3.46 -19.96
N LYS A 120 -0.92 -3.24 -20.67
CA LYS A 120 -1.20 -1.95 -21.29
C LYS A 120 -1.47 -0.89 -20.23
N GLY A 121 -0.74 0.22 -20.27
CA GLY A 121 -0.95 1.38 -19.41
C GLY A 121 -1.50 2.60 -20.16
N PRO A 122 -1.63 3.74 -19.48
CA PRO A 122 -2.25 4.95 -20.02
C PRO A 122 -1.34 5.69 -21.03
N ASN A 123 -1.98 6.55 -21.84
CA ASN A 123 -1.33 7.55 -22.70
C ASN A 123 -0.38 7.01 -23.79
N THR A 124 -0.40 5.71 -24.09
CA THR A 124 0.45 5.12 -25.14
C THR A 124 -0.31 4.19 -26.09
N ASN A 125 0.18 4.10 -27.32
CA ASN A 125 -0.25 3.12 -28.30
C ASN A 125 0.65 1.88 -28.34
N SER A 126 1.77 1.85 -27.60
CA SER A 126 2.69 0.69 -27.58
C SER A 126 2.03 -0.55 -27.00
N ASP A 127 2.20 -1.68 -27.69
CA ASP A 127 1.72 -2.99 -27.23
C ASP A 127 2.64 -3.54 -26.14
N PRO A 128 2.09 -4.18 -25.09
CA PRO A 128 2.88 -4.81 -24.04
C PRO A 128 3.58 -6.08 -24.54
N ILE A 129 4.64 -6.47 -23.82
CA ILE A 129 5.28 -7.78 -23.94
C ILE A 129 4.26 -8.88 -23.69
N ASP A 130 4.28 -9.96 -24.48
CA ASP A 130 3.39 -11.10 -24.27
C ASP A 130 3.71 -11.82 -22.95
N SER A 131 2.90 -11.55 -21.94
CA SER A 131 2.99 -12.18 -20.62
C SER A 131 2.91 -13.72 -20.65
N ASN A 132 2.28 -14.32 -21.68
CA ASN A 132 2.18 -15.78 -21.81
C ASN A 132 3.48 -16.41 -22.32
N ILE A 133 4.41 -15.60 -22.84
CA ILE A 133 5.75 -16.03 -23.24
C ILE A 133 6.74 -15.64 -22.13
N PHE A 134 6.71 -14.37 -21.72
CA PHE A 134 7.67 -13.82 -20.75
C PHE A 134 7.63 -14.53 -19.39
N LEU A 135 6.45 -14.64 -18.76
CA LEU A 135 6.37 -15.16 -17.38
C LEU A 135 6.74 -16.65 -17.29
N PRO A 136 6.25 -17.55 -18.16
CA PRO A 136 6.66 -18.96 -18.10
C PRO A 136 8.16 -19.16 -18.32
N GLU A 137 8.77 -18.43 -19.26
CA GLU A 137 10.21 -18.51 -19.54
C GLU A 137 11.05 -18.08 -18.33
N VAL A 138 10.73 -16.92 -17.74
CA VAL A 138 11.45 -16.44 -16.56
C VAL A 138 11.22 -17.35 -15.35
N ASN A 139 9.99 -17.81 -15.11
CA ASN A 139 9.68 -18.71 -14.00
C ASN A 139 10.43 -20.05 -14.08
N SER A 140 10.59 -20.58 -15.30
CA SER A 140 11.28 -21.84 -15.53
C SER A 140 12.80 -21.70 -15.33
N LYS A 141 13.40 -20.64 -15.87
CA LYS A 141 14.86 -20.46 -15.90
C LYS A 141 15.41 -19.74 -14.66
N PHE A 142 14.61 -18.86 -14.05
CA PHE A 142 15.06 -17.90 -13.03
C PHE A 142 14.05 -17.75 -11.89
N PRO A 143 13.80 -18.81 -11.09
CA PRO A 143 12.80 -18.77 -10.01
C PRO A 143 13.18 -17.87 -8.83
N ASN A 144 14.42 -17.36 -8.76
CA ASN A 144 14.94 -16.58 -7.63
C ASN A 144 15.25 -15.11 -7.98
N VAL A 145 14.96 -14.67 -9.21
CA VAL A 145 15.16 -13.25 -9.60
C VAL A 145 14.06 -12.36 -9.04
N THR A 146 14.31 -11.05 -9.01
CA THR A 146 13.23 -10.08 -8.83
C THR A 146 12.60 -9.77 -10.18
N LEU A 147 11.27 -9.91 -10.28
CA LEU A 147 10.51 -9.49 -11.44
C LEU A 147 10.13 -8.02 -11.32
N SER A 148 10.39 -7.23 -12.35
CA SER A 148 9.95 -5.84 -12.45
C SER A 148 8.86 -5.75 -13.52
N LEU A 149 7.59 -5.87 -13.09
CA LEU A 149 6.46 -6.04 -14.00
C LEU A 149 5.76 -4.70 -14.26
N GLY A 150 5.98 -4.13 -15.43
CA GLY A 150 5.55 -2.78 -15.79
C GLY A 150 4.32 -2.69 -16.66
N TRP A 151 4.00 -1.45 -17.01
CA TRP A 151 2.96 -1.11 -17.96
C TRP A 151 3.57 -0.29 -19.08
N THR A 152 3.15 -0.55 -20.32
CA THR A 152 3.46 0.38 -21.40
C THR A 152 2.77 1.70 -21.09
N THR A 153 3.52 2.79 -20.93
CA THR A 153 2.95 4.10 -20.62
C THR A 153 3.47 5.19 -21.54
N GLY A 154 2.68 6.26 -21.70
CA GLY A 154 3.11 7.51 -22.31
C GLY A 154 3.01 8.68 -21.34
N TYR A 155 3.65 9.78 -21.71
CA TYR A 155 3.50 11.06 -21.03
C TYR A 155 3.41 12.19 -22.05
N ARG A 156 2.47 13.11 -21.83
CA ARG A 156 2.18 14.24 -22.72
C ARG A 156 2.47 15.55 -21.99
N ASN A 157 3.42 16.32 -22.52
CA ASN A 157 3.70 17.70 -22.10
C ASN A 157 2.74 18.72 -22.72
N VAL A 158 2.12 18.36 -23.85
CA VAL A 158 1.21 19.21 -24.61
C VAL A 158 0.00 18.38 -25.03
N GLY A 159 -1.20 18.95 -24.90
CA GLY A 159 -2.45 18.30 -25.29
C GLY A 159 -3.35 17.98 -24.09
N PRO A 160 -4.23 16.97 -24.20
CA PRO A 160 -5.15 16.62 -23.13
C PRO A 160 -4.41 16.11 -21.89
N PRO A 161 -5.00 16.27 -20.68
CA PRO A 161 -4.42 15.77 -19.43
C PRO A 161 -4.02 14.29 -19.52
N ASN A 162 -2.93 13.93 -18.85
CA ASN A 162 -2.49 12.54 -18.80
C ASN A 162 -3.49 11.69 -18.00
N GLU A 163 -3.87 10.56 -18.56
CA GLU A 163 -4.75 9.60 -17.90
C GLU A 163 -4.02 8.88 -16.77
N LYS A 164 -4.80 8.45 -15.76
CA LYS A 164 -4.36 7.60 -14.66
C LYS A 164 -4.21 6.17 -15.14
N TYR A 165 -3.45 5.36 -14.42
CA TYR A 165 -3.55 3.91 -14.59
C TYR A 165 -5.01 3.48 -14.33
N SER A 166 -5.54 2.53 -15.09
CA SER A 166 -6.94 2.08 -14.91
C SER A 166 -7.03 0.97 -13.85
N TRP A 167 -8.23 0.74 -13.32
CA TRP A 167 -8.47 -0.40 -12.42
C TRP A 167 -8.28 -1.73 -13.17
N ASP A 168 -8.75 -1.84 -14.41
CA ASP A 168 -8.59 -3.02 -15.24
C ASP A 168 -7.10 -3.37 -15.44
N ALA A 169 -6.25 -2.37 -15.65
CA ALA A 169 -4.80 -2.57 -15.79
C ALA A 169 -4.16 -3.07 -14.47
N MET A 170 -4.64 -2.61 -13.33
CA MET A 170 -4.15 -3.01 -12.01
C MET A 170 -4.60 -4.43 -11.64
N GLU A 171 -5.85 -4.76 -11.93
CA GLU A 171 -6.41 -6.11 -11.72
C GLU A 171 -5.76 -7.13 -12.65
N LYS A 172 -5.49 -6.75 -13.91
CA LYS A 172 -4.71 -7.58 -14.83
C LYS A 172 -3.31 -7.81 -14.28
N MET A 173 -2.61 -6.78 -13.81
CA MET A 173 -1.27 -6.92 -13.22
C MET A 173 -1.29 -7.86 -12.00
N LEU A 174 -2.27 -7.69 -11.10
CA LEU A 174 -2.44 -8.57 -9.95
C LEU A 174 -2.68 -10.03 -10.38
N SER A 175 -3.51 -10.27 -11.40
CA SER A 175 -3.77 -11.62 -11.91
C SER A 175 -2.51 -12.32 -12.42
N LEU A 176 -1.60 -11.56 -13.05
CA LEU A 176 -0.31 -12.05 -13.54
C LEU A 176 0.68 -12.29 -12.39
N SER A 177 0.59 -11.48 -11.34
CA SER A 177 1.51 -11.51 -10.19
C SER A 177 1.21 -12.60 -9.17
N ARG A 178 -0.07 -12.92 -8.94
CA ARG A 178 -0.52 -13.91 -7.94
C ARG A 178 0.10 -15.30 -8.03
N PRO A 179 0.29 -15.93 -9.21
CA PRO A 179 0.85 -17.27 -9.30
C PRO A 179 2.38 -17.32 -9.15
N LEU A 180 3.06 -16.17 -9.05
CA LEU A 180 4.52 -16.06 -9.05
C LEU A 180 5.06 -16.17 -7.61
N ASN A 181 6.18 -16.87 -7.44
CA ASN A 181 6.86 -17.00 -6.15
C ASN A 181 8.02 -16.00 -6.00
N GLN A 182 8.46 -15.39 -7.10
CA GLN A 182 9.50 -14.36 -7.10
C GLN A 182 9.09 -13.12 -6.32
N LEU A 183 10.10 -12.36 -5.89
CA LEU A 183 9.88 -10.96 -5.49
C LEU A 183 9.41 -10.16 -6.71
N ILE A 184 8.44 -9.27 -6.50
CA ILE A 184 7.88 -8.44 -7.57
C ILE A 184 8.00 -6.98 -7.19
N THR A 185 8.56 -6.19 -8.09
CA THR A 185 8.48 -4.74 -8.05
C THR A 185 7.63 -4.23 -9.21
N TYR A 186 6.86 -3.18 -8.99
CA TYR A 186 6.03 -2.54 -10.01
C TYR A 186 6.69 -1.22 -10.44
N PRO A 187 7.31 -1.13 -11.63
CA PRO A 187 7.85 0.11 -12.16
C PRO A 187 6.73 1.07 -12.56
N ALA A 188 6.55 2.13 -11.78
CA ALA A 188 5.58 3.18 -11.99
C ALA A 188 6.26 4.45 -12.51
N ARG A 189 5.71 5.00 -13.60
CA ARG A 189 6.13 6.30 -14.12
C ARG A 189 5.80 7.42 -13.13
N ALA A 190 6.83 8.12 -12.66
CA ALA A 190 6.75 9.12 -11.58
C ALA A 190 5.69 10.20 -11.84
N ALA A 191 5.62 10.74 -13.06
CA ALA A 191 4.70 11.81 -13.44
C ALA A 191 3.20 11.41 -13.39
N LEU A 192 2.89 10.11 -13.34
CA LEU A 192 1.51 9.60 -13.28
C LEU A 192 1.15 9.03 -11.89
N LEU A 193 2.12 8.98 -10.99
CA LEU A 193 2.02 8.18 -9.77
C LEU A 193 1.08 8.81 -8.75
N ARG A 194 1.22 10.11 -8.45
CA ARG A 194 0.36 10.80 -7.47
C ARG A 194 -1.12 10.65 -7.80
N GLN A 195 -1.48 10.92 -9.05
CA GLN A 195 -2.87 10.85 -9.49
C GLN A 195 -3.44 9.43 -9.50
N SER A 196 -2.57 8.42 -9.55
CA SER A 196 -2.92 6.98 -9.56
C SER A 196 -2.62 6.29 -8.24
N TRP A 197 -2.36 7.06 -7.16
CA TRP A 197 -1.87 6.52 -5.90
C TRP A 197 -2.84 5.53 -5.27
N ASP A 198 -4.14 5.78 -5.39
CA ASP A 198 -5.22 4.90 -4.94
C ASP A 198 -5.07 3.46 -5.46
N ARG A 199 -4.64 3.33 -6.71
CA ARG A 199 -4.45 2.05 -7.39
C ARG A 199 -3.14 1.38 -7.04
N PHE A 200 -2.06 2.15 -6.97
CA PHE A 200 -0.75 1.60 -6.58
C PHE A 200 -0.75 1.13 -5.14
N LEU A 201 -1.30 1.93 -4.22
CA LEU A 201 -1.44 1.51 -2.83
C LEU A 201 -2.28 0.22 -2.75
N TRP A 202 -3.43 0.17 -3.43
CA TRP A 202 -4.25 -1.04 -3.50
C TRP A 202 -3.47 -2.27 -3.98
N LEU A 203 -2.65 -2.14 -5.03
CA LEU A 203 -1.87 -3.23 -5.61
C LEU A 203 -0.74 -3.67 -4.67
N LEU A 204 -0.02 -2.71 -4.09
CA LEU A 204 1.11 -2.95 -3.18
C LEU A 204 0.69 -3.62 -1.87
N GLU A 205 -0.54 -3.39 -1.42
CA GLU A 205 -1.11 -4.03 -0.23
C GLU A 205 -1.64 -5.45 -0.48
N GLN A 206 -1.60 -5.95 -1.72
CA GLN A 206 -2.01 -7.32 -2.02
C GLN A 206 -1.00 -8.35 -1.51
N SER A 207 0.27 -7.96 -1.29
CA SER A 207 1.31 -8.81 -0.71
C SER A 207 2.40 -7.96 -0.06
N ASN A 208 2.92 -8.40 1.09
CA ASN A 208 4.08 -7.77 1.72
C ASN A 208 5.37 -7.93 0.89
N SER A 209 5.39 -8.86 -0.08
CA SER A 209 6.53 -9.05 -1.00
C SER A 209 6.55 -8.08 -2.18
N TYR A 210 5.48 -7.31 -2.40
CA TYR A 210 5.38 -6.39 -3.53
C TYR A 210 6.09 -5.07 -3.22
N THR A 211 6.87 -4.55 -4.16
CA THR A 211 7.55 -3.27 -4.02
C THR A 211 7.20 -2.34 -5.17
N LEU A 212 7.53 -1.06 -5.01
CA LEU A 212 7.36 -0.03 -6.02
C LEU A 212 8.74 0.36 -6.54
N THR A 213 8.90 0.40 -7.87
CA THR A 213 10.04 1.07 -8.50
C THR A 213 9.52 2.33 -9.16
N ILE A 214 10.10 3.48 -8.88
CA ILE A 214 9.72 4.75 -9.51
C ILE A 214 10.73 5.04 -10.61
N TRP A 215 10.23 5.31 -11.82
CA TRP A 215 11.06 5.68 -12.96
C TRP A 215 10.52 6.93 -13.66
N SER A 216 11.36 7.62 -14.41
CA SER A 216 10.97 8.79 -15.20
C SER A 216 11.78 8.89 -16.48
N SER A 217 11.15 9.33 -17.56
CA SER A 217 11.87 9.76 -18.76
C SER A 217 12.43 11.18 -18.59
N THR A 218 13.49 11.52 -19.32
CA THR A 218 14.02 12.90 -19.43
C THR A 218 13.02 13.93 -19.95
N THR A 219 11.92 13.47 -20.57
CA THR A 219 10.84 14.34 -21.05
C THR A 219 9.67 14.47 -20.08
N ASP A 220 9.67 13.71 -18.98
CA ASP A 220 8.62 13.76 -17.98
C ASP A 220 8.76 15.02 -17.12
N VAL A 221 7.64 15.66 -16.77
CA VAL A 221 7.60 16.71 -15.75
C VAL A 221 7.17 16.07 -14.45
N VAL A 222 8.11 15.93 -13.52
CA VAL A 222 7.90 15.26 -12.23
C VAL A 222 7.93 16.29 -11.11
N SER A 223 6.90 16.27 -10.26
CA SER A 223 6.86 17.08 -9.05
C SER A 223 7.62 16.39 -7.92
N VAL A 224 8.56 17.10 -7.30
CA VAL A 224 9.26 16.61 -6.09
C VAL A 224 8.28 16.42 -4.94
N GLU A 225 7.31 17.32 -4.78
CA GLU A 225 6.23 17.21 -3.78
C GLU A 225 5.45 15.90 -3.93
N ASP A 226 5.17 15.48 -5.16
CA ASP A 226 4.46 14.23 -5.43
C ASP A 226 5.28 13.00 -5.00
N MET A 227 6.59 13.05 -5.18
CA MET A 227 7.48 11.97 -4.74
C MET A 227 7.63 11.95 -3.22
N VAL A 228 7.67 13.12 -2.57
CA VAL A 228 7.60 13.20 -1.10
C VAL A 228 6.29 12.63 -0.59
N PHE A 229 5.15 12.96 -1.20
CA PHE A 229 3.87 12.38 -0.85
C PHE A 229 3.85 10.86 -0.93
N VAL A 230 4.38 10.27 -2.01
CA VAL A 230 4.43 8.81 -2.16
C VAL A 230 5.26 8.18 -1.03
N ARG A 231 6.41 8.78 -0.70
CA ARG A 231 7.28 8.31 0.39
C ARG A 231 6.63 8.44 1.76
N ASP A 232 5.90 9.52 2.00
CA ASP A 232 5.18 9.72 3.26
C ASP A 232 4.05 8.71 3.45
N ASN A 233 3.50 8.17 2.35
CA ASN A 233 2.32 7.32 2.36
C ASN A 233 2.59 5.83 2.13
N PHE A 234 3.85 5.40 2.10
CA PHE A 234 4.21 4.00 1.98
C PHE A 234 5.54 3.68 2.67
N ASP A 235 5.84 2.39 2.78
CA ASP A 235 7.09 1.90 3.37
C ASP A 235 8.29 2.23 2.46
N ILE A 236 9.20 3.07 2.95
CA ILE A 236 10.40 3.49 2.20
C ILE A 236 11.35 2.33 1.88
N SER A 237 11.28 1.23 2.64
CA SER A 237 12.02 0.00 2.35
C SER A 237 11.43 -0.78 1.17
N ARG A 238 10.28 -0.36 0.66
CA ARG A 238 9.58 -0.98 -0.47
C ARG A 238 9.47 -0.02 -1.66
N ILE A 239 10.21 1.10 -1.66
CA ILE A 239 10.27 2.04 -2.78
C ILE A 239 11.70 2.15 -3.30
N PHE A 240 11.92 1.80 -4.56
CA PHE A 240 13.20 1.97 -5.28
C PHE A 240 13.07 3.03 -6.37
N TYR A 241 14.19 3.59 -6.82
CA TYR A 241 14.22 4.64 -7.83
C TYR A 241 15.15 4.23 -8.97
N ASP A 242 14.53 3.86 -10.09
CA ASP A 242 15.21 3.65 -11.36
C ASP A 242 15.09 4.93 -12.19
N ALA A 243 15.84 5.94 -11.77
CA ALA A 243 15.76 7.28 -12.32
C ALA A 243 17.10 8.02 -12.15
N GLU A 244 17.28 9.04 -12.98
CA GLU A 244 18.46 9.88 -12.97
C GLU A 244 18.62 10.68 -11.66
N ASP A 245 19.87 11.11 -11.42
CA ASP A 245 20.19 11.98 -10.27
C ASP A 245 19.41 13.30 -10.32
N ALA A 246 19.03 13.77 -11.52
CA ALA A 246 18.18 14.95 -11.72
C ALA A 246 16.78 14.83 -11.07
N LEU A 247 16.27 13.61 -10.86
CA LEU A 247 15.04 13.39 -10.09
C LEU A 247 15.35 13.10 -8.60
N THR A 248 16.35 12.28 -8.33
CA THR A 248 16.59 11.77 -6.97
C THR A 248 17.29 12.79 -6.06
N ASP A 249 18.20 13.63 -6.57
CA ASP A 249 18.91 14.61 -5.75
C ASP A 249 17.97 15.72 -5.21
N PRO A 250 17.07 16.35 -6.01
CA PRO A 250 16.09 17.30 -5.47
C PRO A 250 15.13 16.66 -4.46
N LEU A 251 14.80 15.38 -4.63
CA LEU A 251 13.99 14.64 -3.68
C LEU A 251 14.73 14.44 -2.35
N ILE A 252 16.00 14.05 -2.39
CA ILE A 252 16.85 13.94 -1.19
C ILE A 252 16.93 15.28 -0.47
N GLU A 253 17.16 16.38 -1.21
CA GLU A 253 17.19 17.73 -0.64
C GLU A 253 15.86 18.07 0.04
N ALA A 254 14.73 17.83 -0.64
CA ALA A 254 13.41 18.12 -0.11
C ALA A 254 13.07 17.34 1.17
N ILE A 255 13.48 16.07 1.25
CA ILE A 255 13.30 15.24 2.44
C ILE A 255 14.17 15.75 3.59
N ASN A 256 15.45 16.00 3.32
CA ASN A 256 16.40 16.42 4.36
C ASN A 256 16.07 17.81 4.92
N ALA A 257 15.58 18.72 4.08
CA ALA A 257 15.16 20.05 4.47
C ALA A 257 13.70 20.12 4.95
N ASN A 258 12.95 19.00 4.89
CA ASN A 258 11.53 18.92 5.23
C ASN A 258 10.72 20.04 4.53
N ILE A 259 10.92 20.20 3.22
CA ILE A 259 10.40 21.33 2.42
C ILE A 259 8.86 21.31 2.34
N TYR A 260 8.28 20.11 2.24
CA TYR A 260 6.85 19.93 2.04
C TYR A 260 6.17 19.47 3.34
N PRO A 261 4.93 19.91 3.60
CA PRO A 261 4.15 19.40 4.73
C PRO A 261 3.80 17.93 4.53
N LYS A 262 3.75 17.18 5.63
CA LYS A 262 3.28 15.79 5.61
C LYS A 262 1.81 15.73 5.26
N ASN A 263 1.52 15.33 4.03
CA ASN A 263 0.16 15.15 3.54
C ASN A 263 -0.12 13.66 3.40
N PHE A 264 -0.95 13.11 4.30
CA PHE A 264 -1.33 11.70 4.21
C PHE A 264 -2.49 11.48 3.25
N TYR A 265 -2.42 10.37 2.55
CA TYR A 265 -3.52 9.82 1.79
C TYR A 265 -4.60 9.36 2.77
N THR A 266 -5.85 9.69 2.49
CA THR A 266 -6.98 9.35 3.38
C THR A 266 -7.20 7.84 3.50
N GLY A 267 -6.80 7.09 2.48
CA GLY A 267 -6.72 5.62 2.52
C GLY A 267 -5.38 5.05 2.93
N GLY A 268 -4.45 5.89 3.40
CA GLY A 268 -3.11 5.48 3.77
C GLY A 268 -3.14 4.49 4.92
N ASN A 269 -2.26 3.48 4.83
CA ASN A 269 -2.02 2.57 5.94
C ASN A 269 -1.38 3.37 7.10
N VAL A 270 -2.04 3.37 8.26
CA VAL A 270 -1.58 4.14 9.42
C VAL A 270 -0.17 3.75 9.88
N LEU A 271 0.23 2.50 9.67
CA LEU A 271 1.59 2.04 9.97
C LEU A 271 2.64 2.76 9.10
N ASP A 272 2.30 3.02 7.85
CA ASP A 272 3.17 3.69 6.87
C ASP A 272 3.14 5.21 7.03
N CYS A 273 1.98 5.80 7.28
CA CYS A 273 1.84 7.24 7.50
C CYS A 273 2.61 7.69 8.75
N PHE A 274 2.51 6.93 9.86
CA PHE A 274 3.20 7.25 11.10
C PHE A 274 4.61 6.65 11.22
N LYS A 275 5.10 5.98 10.17
CA LYS A 275 6.43 5.34 10.12
C LYS A 275 6.67 4.44 11.34
N ILE A 276 5.70 3.58 11.64
CA ILE A 276 5.72 2.69 12.80
C ILE A 276 6.88 1.69 12.68
N PRO A 277 7.82 1.65 13.63
CA PRO A 277 8.94 0.72 13.58
C PRO A 277 8.48 -0.73 13.49
N ASN A 278 9.10 -1.50 12.59
CA ASN A 278 8.77 -2.91 12.32
C ASN A 278 7.30 -3.13 11.93
N ARG A 279 6.57 -2.07 11.55
CA ARG A 279 5.13 -2.10 11.26
C ARG A 279 4.31 -2.76 12.38
N GLU A 280 4.73 -2.58 13.62
CA GLU A 280 4.06 -3.18 14.78
C GLU A 280 2.82 -2.37 15.19
N ALA A 281 1.64 -2.88 14.86
CA ALA A 281 0.36 -2.20 15.04
C ALA A 281 0.01 -1.88 16.51
N LEU A 282 0.59 -2.60 17.48
CA LEU A 282 0.51 -2.29 18.91
C LEU A 282 1.04 -0.88 19.25
N LYS A 283 1.95 -0.33 18.45
CA LYS A 283 2.56 0.99 18.66
C LYS A 283 1.70 2.15 18.15
N VAL A 284 0.58 1.87 17.48
CA VAL A 284 -0.39 2.91 17.11
C VAL A 284 -1.18 3.30 18.34
N THR A 285 -1.09 4.57 18.74
CA THR A 285 -1.72 5.09 19.96
C THR A 285 -3.09 5.70 19.70
N TRP A 286 -4.02 5.43 20.62
CA TRP A 286 -5.42 5.88 20.65
C TRP A 286 -5.65 6.87 21.81
N GLU A 287 -6.81 7.53 21.85
CA GLU A 287 -7.09 8.76 22.62
C GLU A 287 -6.78 8.65 24.13
N HIS A 288 -6.67 7.43 24.65
CA HIS A 288 -6.31 7.16 26.04
C HIS A 288 -4.87 7.52 26.44
N ARG A 289 -4.00 8.03 25.54
CA ARG A 289 -2.64 8.52 25.86
C ARG A 289 -2.50 10.05 25.76
N ASP A 290 -1.75 10.65 26.69
CA ASP A 290 -1.41 12.08 26.66
C ASP A 290 -0.35 12.46 25.59
N SER A 291 -0.44 13.71 25.11
CA SER A 291 0.27 14.49 24.06
C SER A 291 0.71 13.85 22.72
N ASN A 292 1.02 12.55 22.62
CA ASN A 292 1.56 11.89 21.42
C ASN A 292 0.58 10.90 20.76
N LEU A 293 -0.69 11.26 20.75
CA LEU A 293 -1.76 10.49 20.11
C LEU A 293 -1.52 10.29 18.60
N MET A 294 -1.85 9.14 18.01
CA MET A 294 -1.79 8.95 16.55
C MET A 294 -3.19 8.95 15.93
N MET A 295 -4.15 8.28 16.56
CA MET A 295 -5.52 8.15 16.07
C MET A 295 -6.52 8.88 16.97
N LEU A 296 -7.31 9.78 16.40
CA LEU A 296 -8.46 10.41 17.06
C LEU A 296 -9.72 9.59 16.74
N GLU A 297 -10.36 9.03 17.76
CA GLU A 297 -11.66 8.39 17.62
C GLU A 297 -12.77 9.34 18.01
N ALA A 298 -13.89 9.30 17.30
CA ALA A 298 -15.05 10.07 17.70
C ALA A 298 -16.37 9.46 17.22
N ASP A 299 -17.35 9.42 18.12
CA ASP A 299 -18.73 9.06 17.79
C ASP A 299 -19.41 10.17 16.99
N VAL A 300 -20.07 9.79 15.90
CA VAL A 300 -20.83 10.70 15.03
C VAL A 300 -22.30 10.32 15.02
N ARG A 301 -23.16 11.30 15.32
CA ARG A 301 -24.63 11.18 15.33
C ARG A 301 -25.27 12.31 14.54
N LEU A 302 -26.56 12.19 14.23
CA LEU A 302 -27.33 13.34 13.76
C LEU A 302 -27.74 14.22 14.95
N TYR A 303 -27.73 15.54 14.76
CA TYR A 303 -28.28 16.45 15.76
C TYR A 303 -29.73 16.08 16.08
N GLY A 304 -30.04 15.94 17.37
CA GLY A 304 -31.39 15.56 17.82
C GLY A 304 -31.81 14.13 17.46
N GLU A 305 -30.88 13.24 17.08
CA GLU A 305 -31.17 11.83 16.79
C GLU A 305 -31.94 11.17 17.94
N GLY A 306 -33.01 10.43 17.59
CA GLY A 306 -33.92 9.81 18.56
C GLY A 306 -34.97 10.76 19.15
N THR A 307 -35.05 12.01 18.67
CA THR A 307 -36.03 13.01 19.12
C THR A 307 -36.84 13.58 17.96
N SER A 308 -37.90 14.35 18.26
CA SER A 308 -38.66 15.11 17.26
C SER A 308 -37.90 16.30 16.67
N GLN A 309 -36.70 16.62 17.20
CA GLN A 309 -35.85 17.73 16.75
C GLN A 309 -34.72 17.27 15.81
N ILE A 310 -34.79 16.03 15.30
CA ILE A 310 -33.75 15.48 14.45
C ILE A 310 -33.50 16.36 13.22
N ASN A 311 -32.23 16.65 12.96
CA ASN A 311 -31.78 17.26 11.72
C ASN A 311 -31.00 16.21 10.90
N GLU A 312 -31.65 15.68 9.87
CA GLU A 312 -31.11 14.60 9.03
C GLU A 312 -29.87 14.97 8.20
N SER A 313 -29.50 16.25 8.17
CA SER A 313 -28.35 16.75 7.39
C SER A 313 -27.23 17.32 8.26
N LEU A 314 -27.34 17.24 9.59
CA LEU A 314 -26.36 17.81 10.51
C LEU A 314 -25.67 16.73 11.35
N PRO A 315 -24.53 16.19 10.90
CA PRO A 315 -23.71 15.29 11.70
C PRO A 315 -22.95 16.07 12.79
N VAL A 316 -22.98 15.55 14.02
CA VAL A 316 -22.37 16.14 15.21
C VAL A 316 -21.55 15.10 15.97
N MET A 317 -20.49 15.56 16.65
CA MET A 317 -19.62 14.74 17.49
C MET A 317 -20.32 14.50 18.83
N SER A 318 -20.78 13.27 19.11
CA SER A 318 -21.59 12.96 20.31
C SER A 318 -21.63 11.47 20.64
N HIS A 319 -21.23 11.11 21.86
CA HIS A 319 -21.23 9.72 22.36
C HIS A 319 -22.64 9.22 22.73
N ASP A 320 -23.42 10.02 23.45
CA ASP A 320 -24.69 9.60 24.05
C ASP A 320 -25.95 10.09 23.30
N PRO A 321 -27.02 9.29 23.23
CA PRO A 321 -28.35 9.74 22.83
C PRO A 321 -29.17 10.28 24.02
N PRO A 322 -30.04 11.28 23.81
CA PRO A 322 -30.23 12.03 22.57
C PRO A 322 -29.12 13.08 22.38
N ALA A 323 -28.57 13.19 21.16
CA ALA A 323 -27.50 14.11 20.77
C ALA A 323 -27.97 15.58 20.68
N LEU A 324 -28.66 16.05 21.72
CA LEU A 324 -29.04 17.46 21.89
C LEU A 324 -27.89 18.27 22.51
N ASN A 325 -26.93 17.59 23.15
CA ASN A 325 -25.71 18.18 23.67
C ASN A 325 -24.53 17.66 22.82
N TYR A 326 -23.89 18.56 22.07
CA TYR A 326 -22.71 18.28 21.26
C TYR A 326 -21.78 19.49 21.31
N ASP A 327 -20.48 19.25 21.22
CA ASP A 327 -19.48 20.34 21.23
C ASP A 327 -19.21 20.87 19.81
N TYR A 328 -19.20 19.98 18.81
CA TYR A 328 -18.86 20.31 17.43
C TYR A 328 -19.79 19.63 16.41
N THR A 329 -20.07 20.33 15.30
CA THR A 329 -20.47 19.65 14.06
C THR A 329 -19.27 18.90 13.51
N LEU A 330 -19.49 17.85 12.71
CA LEU A 330 -18.38 17.12 12.08
C LEU A 330 -17.50 18.05 11.22
N GLU A 331 -18.12 18.95 10.45
CA GLU A 331 -17.39 19.90 9.60
C GLU A 331 -16.48 20.83 10.42
N ALA A 332 -17.01 21.42 11.50
CA ALA A 332 -16.24 22.31 12.37
C ALA A 332 -15.10 21.56 13.07
N TRP A 333 -15.34 20.31 13.48
CA TRP A 333 -14.32 19.46 14.11
C TRP A 333 -13.19 19.11 13.13
N LEU A 334 -13.52 18.75 11.89
CA LEU A 334 -12.53 18.49 10.83
C LEU A 334 -11.71 19.74 10.51
N GLN A 335 -12.35 20.91 10.35
CA GLN A 335 -11.66 22.18 10.11
C GLN A 335 -10.69 22.51 11.24
N GLU A 336 -11.10 22.32 12.49
CA GLU A 336 -10.23 22.54 13.65
C GLU A 336 -8.99 21.63 13.61
N ILE A 337 -9.16 20.34 13.33
CA ILE A 337 -8.04 19.38 13.23
C ILE A 337 -7.09 19.75 12.11
N LEU A 338 -7.61 20.02 10.91
CA LEU A 338 -6.79 20.36 9.74
C LEU A 338 -6.04 21.68 9.95
N SER A 339 -6.67 22.67 10.60
CA SER A 339 -6.05 23.97 10.89
C SER A 339 -4.84 23.87 11.85
N ARG A 340 -4.83 22.85 12.71
CA ARG A 340 -3.71 22.59 13.64
C ARG A 340 -2.53 21.89 12.97
N ASN A 341 -2.68 21.46 11.71
CA ASN A 341 -1.67 20.75 10.94
C ASN A 341 -1.05 19.57 11.72
N VAL A 342 -1.90 18.83 12.44
CA VAL A 342 -1.46 17.69 13.25
C VAL A 342 -1.40 16.43 12.39
N SER A 343 -0.29 15.70 12.47
CA SER A 343 -0.15 14.38 11.83
C SER A 343 -0.92 13.32 12.64
N LYS A 344 -2.25 13.35 12.54
CA LYS A 344 -3.16 12.37 13.18
C LYS A 344 -3.96 11.61 12.12
N GLY A 345 -4.50 10.47 12.50
CA GLY A 345 -5.54 9.76 11.74
C GLY A 345 -6.86 9.86 12.48
N LEU A 346 -7.97 9.62 11.77
CA LEU A 346 -9.31 9.78 12.29
C LEU A 346 -10.06 8.46 12.21
N LYS A 347 -10.77 8.07 13.27
CA LYS A 347 -11.73 6.95 13.28
C LYS A 347 -13.10 7.51 13.64
N LEU A 348 -13.99 7.58 12.65
CA LEU A 348 -15.35 8.08 12.82
C LEU A 348 -16.29 6.91 13.06
N ASP A 349 -16.93 6.87 14.22
CA ASP A 349 -17.87 5.81 14.56
C ASP A 349 -19.33 6.23 14.36
N PHE A 350 -20.04 5.48 13.50
CA PHE A 350 -21.41 5.79 13.13
C PHE A 350 -22.39 4.79 13.77
N LYS A 351 -23.35 5.33 14.53
CA LYS A 351 -24.42 4.54 15.15
C LYS A 351 -25.66 4.39 14.26
N SER A 352 -25.74 5.10 13.14
CA SER A 352 -26.87 5.04 12.21
C SER A 352 -26.46 5.33 10.76
N LEU A 353 -27.26 4.83 9.80
CA LEU A 353 -27.06 5.15 8.38
C LEU A 353 -27.28 6.63 8.06
N GLY A 354 -28.15 7.30 8.82
CA GLY A 354 -28.41 8.73 8.66
C GLY A 354 -27.16 9.55 8.98
N ALA A 355 -26.52 9.25 10.11
CA ALA A 355 -25.26 9.88 10.50
C ALA A 355 -24.15 9.60 9.49
N LEU A 356 -24.00 8.35 9.03
CA LEU A 356 -23.03 7.99 7.99
C LEU A 356 -23.25 8.80 6.70
N LYS A 357 -24.49 8.85 6.20
CA LYS A 357 -24.83 9.55 4.95
C LYS A 357 -24.51 11.05 5.06
N ALA A 358 -24.98 11.71 6.11
CA ALA A 358 -24.74 13.14 6.31
C ALA A 358 -23.23 13.44 6.50
N SER A 359 -22.50 12.52 7.13
CA SER A 359 -21.05 12.64 7.30
C SER A 359 -20.28 12.47 5.99
N LEU A 360 -20.69 11.53 5.14
CA LEU A 360 -20.10 11.36 3.81
C LEU A 360 -20.32 12.58 2.92
N ASP A 361 -21.46 13.28 3.07
CA ASP A 361 -21.69 14.55 2.37
C ASP A 361 -20.69 15.64 2.82
N VAL A 362 -20.32 15.69 4.10
CA VAL A 362 -19.28 16.60 4.63
C VAL A 362 -17.89 16.18 4.14
N LEU A 363 -17.52 14.91 4.31
CA LEU A 363 -16.23 14.36 3.88
C LEU A 363 -16.00 14.54 2.37
N GLY A 364 -17.05 14.35 1.57
CA GLY A 364 -17.00 14.54 0.12
C GLY A 364 -16.72 15.99 -0.29
N LYS A 365 -17.27 16.97 0.43
CA LYS A 365 -16.99 18.40 0.19
C LYS A 365 -15.56 18.78 0.55
N MET A 366 -15.01 18.17 1.59
CA MET A 366 -13.66 18.46 2.10
C MET A 366 -12.57 17.54 1.52
N LYS A 367 -12.90 16.67 0.55
CA LYS A 367 -12.03 15.57 0.09
C LYS A 367 -10.63 16.02 -0.34
N SER A 368 -10.50 17.19 -0.97
CA SER A 368 -9.20 17.73 -1.39
C SER A 368 -8.34 18.30 -0.25
N GLU A 369 -8.95 18.62 0.88
CA GLU A 369 -8.30 19.19 2.07
C GLU A 369 -7.93 18.12 3.10
N LEU A 370 -8.56 16.94 3.04
CA LEU A 370 -8.29 15.84 3.95
C LEU A 370 -6.92 15.22 3.64
N THR A 371 -5.95 15.52 4.51
CA THR A 371 -4.56 15.06 4.42
C THR A 371 -4.18 14.11 5.56
N VAL A 372 -5.16 13.34 6.05
CA VAL A 372 -5.06 12.44 7.21
C VAL A 372 -5.69 11.09 6.87
N PRO A 373 -5.17 9.95 7.38
CA PRO A 373 -5.85 8.66 7.25
C PRO A 373 -7.23 8.68 7.92
N ILE A 374 -8.26 8.14 7.27
CA ILE A 374 -9.63 8.12 7.80
C ILE A 374 -10.17 6.70 7.82
N TRP A 375 -10.68 6.31 8.98
CA TRP A 375 -11.34 5.05 9.27
C TRP A 375 -12.83 5.30 9.49
N LEU A 376 -13.69 4.56 8.78
CA LEU A 376 -15.14 4.65 8.91
C LEU A 376 -15.65 3.41 9.65
N ASN A 377 -16.05 3.57 10.90
CA ASN A 377 -16.45 2.51 11.80
C ASN A 377 -17.98 2.42 11.94
N SER A 378 -18.52 1.20 11.95
CA SER A 378 -19.91 0.96 12.31
C SER A 378 -20.16 -0.52 12.58
N ASP A 379 -21.04 -0.84 13.54
CA ASP A 379 -21.52 -2.20 13.75
C ASP A 379 -22.58 -2.57 12.70
N ILE A 380 -22.21 -3.44 11.77
CA ILE A 380 -23.04 -3.81 10.60
C ILE A 380 -23.67 -5.19 10.70
N LEU A 381 -23.21 -6.02 11.64
CA LEU A 381 -23.75 -7.37 11.88
C LEU A 381 -24.09 -7.56 13.36
N MET A 382 -24.95 -8.53 13.65
CA MET A 382 -25.24 -8.94 15.02
C MET A 382 -24.14 -9.89 15.51
N GLY A 383 -23.52 -9.55 16.62
CA GLY A 383 -22.45 -10.34 17.21
C GLY A 383 -22.89 -11.12 18.44
N PRO A 384 -21.90 -11.75 19.11
CA PRO A 384 -22.12 -12.52 20.33
C PRO A 384 -22.94 -11.76 21.38
N ASN A 385 -23.91 -12.46 21.97
CA ASN A 385 -24.75 -11.99 23.08
C ASN A 385 -25.62 -10.74 22.82
N SER A 386 -25.57 -10.16 21.62
CA SER A 386 -26.21 -8.88 21.31
C SER A 386 -27.65 -9.03 20.85
N ILE A 387 -28.48 -8.07 21.26
CA ILE A 387 -29.83 -7.86 20.71
C ILE A 387 -29.96 -6.50 20.00
N THR A 388 -28.87 -5.74 19.97
CA THR A 388 -28.83 -4.41 19.35
C THR A 388 -28.88 -4.57 17.83
N ARG A 389 -29.82 -3.85 17.21
CA ARG A 389 -29.98 -3.85 15.76
C ARG A 389 -28.78 -3.16 15.11
N PRO A 390 -28.03 -3.85 14.23
CA PRO A 390 -26.91 -3.25 13.52
C PRO A 390 -27.36 -2.30 12.40
N VAL A 391 -26.41 -1.51 11.91
CA VAL A 391 -26.50 -0.78 10.64
C VAL A 391 -26.63 -1.78 9.47
N ASN A 392 -27.36 -1.42 8.41
CA ASN A 392 -27.48 -2.30 7.25
C ASN A 392 -26.12 -2.42 6.52
N ALA A 393 -25.55 -3.62 6.52
CA ALA A 393 -24.25 -3.91 5.89
C ALA A 393 -24.19 -3.50 4.41
N THR A 394 -25.19 -3.88 3.61
CA THR A 394 -25.22 -3.56 2.17
C THR A 394 -25.19 -2.05 1.91
N GLU A 395 -26.01 -1.29 2.64
CA GLU A 395 -26.03 0.17 2.51
C GLU A 395 -24.75 0.83 3.04
N PHE A 396 -24.17 0.32 4.14
CA PHE A 396 -22.88 0.80 4.65
C PHE A 396 -21.79 0.72 3.59
N PHE A 397 -21.58 -0.46 2.97
CA PHE A 397 -20.58 -0.63 1.93
C PHE A 397 -20.91 0.17 0.66
N ARG A 398 -22.19 0.18 0.24
CA ARG A 398 -22.60 0.96 -0.93
C ARG A 398 -22.28 2.45 -0.78
N LEU A 399 -22.61 3.03 0.39
CA LEU A 399 -22.39 4.45 0.67
C LEU A 399 -20.88 4.77 0.75
N THR A 400 -20.14 4.05 1.58
CA THR A 400 -18.70 4.28 1.77
C THR A 400 -17.90 4.12 0.48
N GLN A 401 -18.14 3.05 -0.29
CA GLN A 401 -17.45 2.82 -1.56
C GLN A 401 -17.82 3.86 -2.64
N SER A 402 -18.99 4.49 -2.55
CA SER A 402 -19.42 5.49 -3.55
C SER A 402 -18.81 6.88 -3.33
N VAL A 403 -18.58 7.28 -2.09
CA VAL A 403 -18.15 8.63 -1.74
C VAL A 403 -16.68 8.67 -1.32
N PHE A 404 -16.25 7.64 -0.57
CA PHE A 404 -14.94 7.61 0.07
C PHE A 404 -14.29 6.22 -0.02
N PRO A 405 -14.15 5.66 -1.25
CA PRO A 405 -13.62 4.30 -1.48
C PRO A 405 -12.20 4.12 -0.97
N GLU A 406 -11.47 5.21 -0.78
CA GLU A 406 -10.12 5.15 -0.25
C GLU A 406 -10.02 4.91 1.26
N SER A 407 -11.01 5.29 2.07
CA SER A 407 -10.94 5.09 3.54
C SER A 407 -10.66 3.64 3.93
N THR A 408 -10.06 3.46 5.11
CA THR A 408 -10.11 2.16 5.80
C THR A 408 -11.51 1.97 6.37
N LEU A 409 -12.12 0.82 6.17
CA LEU A 409 -13.41 0.50 6.77
C LEU A 409 -13.22 -0.30 8.05
N SER A 410 -14.03 0.00 9.05
CA SER A 410 -14.04 -0.71 10.33
C SER A 410 -15.43 -1.31 10.62
N PRO A 411 -15.88 -2.32 9.83
CA PRO A 411 -17.17 -2.96 10.01
C PRO A 411 -17.15 -3.94 11.19
N GLY A 412 -17.96 -3.66 12.20
CA GLY A 412 -18.05 -4.42 13.44
C GLY A 412 -19.28 -5.31 13.56
N TRP A 413 -19.32 -5.98 14.71
CA TRP A 413 -20.52 -6.62 15.20
C TRP A 413 -21.02 -5.90 16.45
N THR A 414 -22.34 -5.74 16.56
CA THR A 414 -22.91 -5.36 17.85
C THR A 414 -22.60 -6.47 18.88
N THR A 415 -22.10 -6.12 20.05
CA THR A 415 -21.77 -7.10 21.09
C THR A 415 -22.29 -6.68 22.45
N THR A 416 -22.55 -7.65 23.33
CA THR A 416 -22.86 -7.38 24.73
C THR A 416 -21.99 -8.25 25.63
N TYR A 417 -21.30 -7.64 26.59
CA TYR A 417 -20.53 -8.37 27.58
C TYR A 417 -21.46 -8.99 28.64
N ARG A 418 -21.27 -10.27 28.97
CA ARG A 418 -21.98 -10.94 30.08
C ARG A 418 -20.98 -11.34 31.16
N GLN A 419 -21.19 -10.86 32.38
CA GLN A 419 -20.37 -11.23 33.55
C GLN A 419 -20.69 -12.63 34.08
N ILE A 420 -21.89 -13.17 33.80
CA ILE A 420 -22.38 -14.45 34.33
C ILE A 420 -22.77 -15.36 33.15
N GLY A 421 -22.15 -16.54 33.08
CA GLY A 421 -22.31 -17.53 31.99
C GLY A 421 -21.11 -17.58 31.04
N GLU A 422 -21.14 -18.48 30.06
CA GLU A 422 -20.15 -18.49 28.97
C GLU A 422 -20.45 -17.31 28.03
N ASN A 423 -19.45 -16.48 27.76
CA ASN A 423 -19.55 -15.50 26.70
C ASN A 423 -19.52 -16.24 25.35
N GLU A 424 -20.54 -15.99 24.51
CA GLU A 424 -20.50 -16.45 23.12
C GLU A 424 -19.25 -15.90 22.40
N ILE A 425 -18.70 -16.71 21.51
CA ILE A 425 -17.53 -16.38 20.69
C ILE A 425 -17.99 -15.80 19.36
N TYR A 426 -17.14 -15.04 18.66
CA TYR A 426 -17.29 -14.83 17.22
C TYR A 426 -17.24 -16.19 16.52
N THR A 427 -18.41 -16.68 16.13
CA THR A 427 -18.55 -18.03 15.56
C THR A 427 -18.07 -18.06 14.11
N ARG A 428 -17.90 -19.28 13.60
CA ARG A 428 -17.57 -19.50 12.19
C ARG A 428 -18.59 -18.86 11.24
N ALA A 429 -19.87 -19.01 11.52
CA ALA A 429 -20.94 -18.44 10.70
C ALA A 429 -20.90 -16.91 10.70
N MET A 430 -20.62 -16.28 11.85
CA MET A 430 -20.50 -14.82 11.96
C MET A 430 -19.36 -14.25 11.10
N VAL A 431 -18.19 -14.90 11.10
CA VAL A 431 -17.06 -14.43 10.28
C VAL A 431 -17.24 -14.73 8.80
N GLU A 432 -17.95 -15.81 8.44
CA GLU A 432 -18.34 -16.09 7.06
C GLU A 432 -19.36 -15.08 6.51
N GLU A 433 -20.33 -14.68 7.33
CA GLU A 433 -21.29 -13.61 6.99
C GLU A 433 -20.56 -12.28 6.77
N MET A 434 -19.66 -11.89 7.68
CA MET A 434 -18.82 -10.69 7.52
C MET A 434 -18.01 -10.74 6.23
N TYR A 435 -17.34 -11.86 5.95
CA TYR A 435 -16.58 -12.04 4.71
C TYR A 435 -17.46 -11.90 3.47
N SER A 436 -18.70 -12.41 3.49
CA SER A 436 -19.61 -12.31 2.34
C SER A 436 -19.89 -10.85 1.93
N HIS A 437 -19.93 -9.93 2.89
CA HIS A 437 -20.06 -8.50 2.63
C HIS A 437 -18.74 -7.82 2.23
N CYS A 438 -17.60 -8.28 2.75
CA CYS A 438 -16.30 -7.64 2.58
C CYS A 438 -15.53 -8.10 1.33
N SER A 439 -15.86 -9.26 0.76
CA SER A 439 -15.04 -9.93 -0.27
C SER A 439 -14.81 -9.13 -1.56
N SER A 440 -15.70 -8.21 -1.91
CA SER A 440 -15.62 -7.36 -3.11
C SER A 440 -15.11 -5.94 -2.84
N VAL A 441 -14.83 -5.61 -1.58
CA VAL A 441 -14.47 -4.25 -1.15
C VAL A 441 -13.00 -3.98 -1.43
N ARG A 442 -12.70 -2.83 -2.04
CA ARG A 442 -11.32 -2.42 -2.34
C ARG A 442 -10.66 -1.64 -1.20
N SER A 443 -11.41 -1.12 -0.24
CA SER A 443 -10.83 -0.51 0.96
C SER A 443 -10.05 -1.53 1.80
N PRO A 444 -8.99 -1.11 2.51
CA PRO A 444 -8.49 -1.84 3.67
C PRO A 444 -9.60 -2.02 4.71
N ILE A 445 -9.56 -3.12 5.45
CA ILE A 445 -10.59 -3.43 6.46
C ILE A 445 -9.92 -3.81 7.78
N THR A 446 -10.42 -3.24 8.86
CA THR A 446 -10.12 -3.67 10.22
C THR A 446 -11.40 -4.14 10.89
N PHE A 447 -11.40 -5.30 11.53
CA PHE A 447 -12.59 -5.80 12.20
C PHE A 447 -12.50 -5.46 13.70
N PRO A 448 -13.35 -4.55 14.21
CA PRO A 448 -13.36 -4.24 15.63
C PRO A 448 -13.93 -5.44 16.40
N VAL A 449 -13.12 -5.98 17.30
CA VAL A 449 -13.45 -7.16 18.12
C VAL A 449 -13.23 -6.85 19.60
N ARG A 450 -14.15 -7.34 20.43
CA ARG A 450 -14.09 -7.17 21.87
C ARG A 450 -13.02 -8.07 22.48
N ALA A 451 -12.14 -7.52 23.31
CA ALA A 451 -11.00 -8.23 23.89
C ALA A 451 -11.39 -9.57 24.56
N SER A 452 -12.41 -9.56 25.42
CA SER A 452 -12.89 -10.73 26.17
C SER A 452 -13.46 -11.85 25.30
N LEU A 453 -13.80 -11.55 24.04
CA LEU A 453 -14.33 -12.52 23.08
C LEU A 453 -13.27 -12.96 22.07
N THR A 454 -12.12 -12.29 22.02
CA THR A 454 -11.14 -12.46 20.95
C THR A 454 -10.34 -13.75 21.11
N ARG A 455 -9.80 -14.00 22.31
CA ARG A 455 -9.01 -15.21 22.61
C ARG A 455 -9.73 -16.50 22.21
N PRO A 456 -10.97 -16.78 22.68
CA PRO A 456 -11.65 -18.02 22.29
C PRO A 456 -12.11 -18.02 20.81
N SER A 457 -12.04 -16.89 20.12
CA SER A 457 -12.38 -16.73 18.70
C SER A 457 -11.19 -16.78 17.74
N ILE A 458 -9.96 -16.92 18.23
CA ILE A 458 -8.72 -16.87 17.42
C ILE A 458 -8.83 -17.72 16.13
N PRO A 459 -9.25 -18.99 16.14
CA PRO A 459 -9.31 -19.78 14.91
C PRO A 459 -10.25 -19.21 13.83
N ASN A 460 -11.38 -18.63 14.25
CA ASN A 460 -12.36 -18.04 13.33
C ASN A 460 -11.85 -16.70 12.77
N LEU A 461 -11.23 -15.88 13.63
CA LEU A 461 -10.67 -14.60 13.24
C LEU A 461 -9.44 -14.76 12.34
N GLN A 462 -8.56 -15.73 12.63
CA GLN A 462 -7.44 -16.09 11.75
C GLN A 462 -7.92 -16.50 10.36
N TRP A 463 -9.00 -17.28 10.28
CA TRP A 463 -9.59 -17.62 8.99
C TRP A 463 -10.10 -16.40 8.23
N LEU A 464 -10.71 -15.44 8.93
CA LEU A 464 -11.19 -14.20 8.31
C LEU A 464 -10.01 -13.38 7.78
N LEU A 465 -8.97 -13.16 8.59
CA LEU A 465 -7.79 -12.39 8.16
C LEU A 465 -7.04 -13.07 7.00
N ALA A 466 -7.02 -14.40 6.94
CA ALA A 466 -6.40 -15.14 5.84
C ALA A 466 -7.07 -14.91 4.47
N LYS A 467 -8.23 -14.23 4.39
CA LYS A 467 -8.91 -13.90 3.13
C LYS A 467 -8.30 -12.74 2.38
N SER A 468 -7.59 -11.84 3.06
CA SER A 468 -6.95 -10.70 2.41
C SER A 468 -5.81 -10.17 3.25
N ASN A 469 -4.68 -9.84 2.63
CA ASN A 469 -3.56 -9.17 3.30
C ASN A 469 -3.92 -7.77 3.83
N ARG A 470 -5.08 -7.23 3.43
CA ARG A 470 -5.61 -5.94 3.84
C ARG A 470 -6.64 -6.02 4.96
N TYR A 471 -6.83 -7.22 5.51
CA TYR A 471 -7.67 -7.43 6.68
C TYR A 471 -6.82 -7.38 7.94
N SER A 472 -7.32 -6.68 8.96
CA SER A 472 -6.72 -6.54 10.29
C SER A 472 -7.81 -6.61 11.37
N LEU A 473 -7.40 -6.62 12.63
CA LEU A 473 -8.29 -6.53 13.79
C LEU A 473 -8.02 -5.24 14.55
N THR A 474 -9.07 -4.66 15.12
CA THR A 474 -8.96 -3.64 16.17
C THR A 474 -9.54 -4.23 17.44
N VAL A 475 -8.68 -4.60 18.38
CA VAL A 475 -9.10 -5.16 19.67
C VAL A 475 -9.45 -4.01 20.59
N TRP A 476 -10.70 -3.96 21.03
CA TRP A 476 -11.20 -2.92 21.91
C TRP A 476 -11.73 -3.48 23.23
N HIS A 477 -11.78 -2.62 24.25
CA HIS A 477 -12.20 -2.97 25.60
C HIS A 477 -13.24 -1.98 26.12
N SER A 478 -14.30 -2.49 26.76
CA SER A 478 -15.20 -1.62 27.54
C SER A 478 -14.83 -1.61 29.02
N THR A 479 -15.00 -0.48 29.70
CA THR A 479 -14.67 -0.28 31.13
C THR A 479 -15.28 -1.28 32.12
N SER A 480 -16.34 -2.00 31.75
CA SER A 480 -17.01 -3.00 32.60
C SER A 480 -16.51 -4.44 32.37
N GLU A 481 -15.62 -4.64 31.40
CA GLU A 481 -15.08 -5.91 30.96
C GLU A 481 -13.85 -6.29 31.78
N LYS A 482 -13.64 -7.59 32.00
CA LYS A 482 -12.40 -8.11 32.59
C LYS A 482 -11.65 -8.90 31.53
N VAL A 483 -10.43 -8.47 31.24
CA VAL A 483 -9.47 -9.17 30.40
C VAL A 483 -8.12 -9.15 31.11
N THR A 484 -7.42 -10.28 31.11
CA THR A 484 -6.10 -10.42 31.72
C THR A 484 -4.99 -10.10 30.72
N THR A 485 -3.83 -9.67 31.21
CA THR A 485 -2.64 -9.44 30.38
C THR A 485 -2.21 -10.70 29.63
N GLU A 486 -2.35 -11.88 30.25
CA GLU A 486 -2.06 -13.18 29.61
C GLU A 486 -2.97 -13.45 28.41
N GLU A 487 -4.27 -13.16 28.53
CA GLU A 487 -5.21 -13.28 27.40
C GLU A 487 -4.86 -12.34 26.25
N LEU A 488 -4.51 -11.09 26.54
CA LEU A 488 -4.08 -10.13 25.52
C LEU A 488 -2.76 -10.52 24.85
N LEU A 489 -1.82 -11.07 25.62
CA LEU A 489 -0.55 -11.57 25.11
C LEU A 489 -0.74 -12.76 24.16
N GLU A 490 -1.65 -13.67 24.49
CA GLU A 490 -2.03 -14.76 23.58
C GLU A 490 -2.70 -14.25 22.29
N ILE A 491 -3.55 -13.22 22.40
CA ILE A 491 -4.13 -12.57 21.23
C ILE A 491 -3.02 -11.97 20.36
N TYR A 492 -2.11 -11.17 20.94
CA TYR A 492 -0.97 -10.57 20.23
C TYR A 492 -0.13 -11.62 19.50
N ASN A 493 0.24 -12.71 20.19
CA ASN A 493 1.05 -13.79 19.63
C ASN A 493 0.35 -14.65 18.57
N SER A 494 -0.98 -14.56 18.45
CA SER A 494 -1.76 -15.38 17.53
C SER A 494 -1.93 -14.77 16.13
N PHE A 495 -1.51 -13.52 15.94
CA PHE A 495 -1.66 -12.80 14.68
C PHE A 495 -0.34 -12.14 14.25
N GLY A 496 -0.25 -11.72 12.99
CA GLY A 496 0.88 -10.92 12.52
C GLY A 496 0.94 -9.58 13.26
N THR A 497 2.14 -9.10 13.58
CA THR A 497 2.36 -7.84 14.32
C THR A 497 1.82 -6.62 13.57
N ASP A 498 1.62 -6.70 12.25
CA ASP A 498 1.03 -5.68 11.39
C ASP A 498 -0.50 -5.82 11.24
N LYS A 499 -1.13 -6.79 11.91
CA LYS A 499 -2.55 -7.14 11.73
C LYS A 499 -3.45 -6.84 12.92
N VAL A 500 -2.92 -6.47 14.09
CA VAL A 500 -3.74 -6.28 15.30
C VAL A 500 -3.42 -4.96 15.96
N TYR A 501 -4.38 -4.04 15.90
CA TYR A 501 -4.38 -2.80 16.65
C TYR A 501 -5.04 -3.02 18.01
N PHE A 502 -4.52 -2.37 19.06
CA PHE A 502 -5.07 -2.43 20.41
C PHE A 502 -5.57 -1.06 20.83
N ASP A 503 -6.89 -0.91 20.83
CA ASP A 503 -7.63 0.26 21.28
C ASP A 503 -8.09 0.01 22.73
N LEU A 504 -7.12 0.09 23.65
CA LEU A 504 -7.27 -0.26 25.05
C LEU A 504 -6.93 0.94 25.95
N PRO A 505 -7.47 0.99 27.18
CA PRO A 505 -7.01 1.94 28.20
C PRO A 505 -5.50 1.85 28.41
N GLU A 506 -4.86 2.99 28.66
CA GLU A 506 -3.39 3.12 28.76
C GLU A 506 -2.78 2.12 29.76
N GLU A 507 -3.40 1.96 30.93
CA GLU A 507 -2.91 1.04 31.97
C GLU A 507 -2.84 -0.42 31.48
N ILE A 508 -3.88 -0.89 30.78
CA ILE A 508 -3.96 -2.26 30.25
C ILE A 508 -2.95 -2.46 29.12
N LEU A 509 -2.83 -1.45 28.24
CA LEU A 509 -1.89 -1.50 27.12
C LEU A 509 -0.44 -1.51 27.60
N ASP A 510 -0.10 -0.71 28.61
CA ASP A 510 1.24 -0.67 29.20
C ASP A 510 1.62 -2.00 29.89
N GLU A 511 0.67 -2.67 30.53
CA GLU A 511 0.88 -4.02 31.05
C GLU A 511 1.15 -5.03 29.93
N LEU A 512 0.41 -4.95 28.83
CA LEU A 512 0.64 -5.80 27.65
C LEU A 512 2.02 -5.55 27.05
N ILE A 513 2.42 -4.29 26.85
CA ILE A 513 3.75 -3.94 26.32
C ILE A 513 4.85 -4.51 27.22
N LYS A 514 4.75 -4.32 28.54
CA LYS A 514 5.70 -4.92 29.50
C LYS A 514 5.72 -6.44 29.41
N ALA A 515 4.57 -7.08 29.22
CA ALA A 515 4.51 -8.54 29.10
C ALA A 515 5.22 -9.04 27.82
N ILE A 516 5.11 -8.31 26.71
CA ILE A 516 5.81 -8.61 25.45
C ILE A 516 7.32 -8.42 25.59
N GLU A 517 7.78 -7.34 26.23
CA GLU A 517 9.21 -7.07 26.45
C GLU A 517 9.90 -8.09 27.36
N ASN A 518 9.14 -8.85 28.15
CA ASN A 518 9.63 -9.88 29.06
C ASN A 518 9.60 -11.31 28.47
N GLN A 519 9.17 -11.47 27.21
CA GLN A 519 9.32 -12.72 26.45
C GLN A 519 10.74 -12.85 25.89
#